data_AF-A0A2D6JJ03-F1
#
_entry.id   AF-A0A2D6JJ03-F1
#
_cell.length_a   1.000
_cell.length_b   1.000
_cell.length_c   1.000
_cell.angle_alpha   90.00
_cell.angle_beta   90.00
_cell.angle_gamma   90.00
#
_symmetry.space_group_name_H-M   'P 1'
#
loop_
_entity.id
_entity.type
_entity.pdbx_description
1 polymer ?
#
loop_
_entity_poly.entity_id
_entity_poly.type
_entity_poly.pdbx_seq_one_letter_code
_entity_poly.pdbx_strand_id
1 'polypeptide(L)' 'MSTNGTVKFFNATKGFGFITTEEGKDLFFHISEINGTEPRDGDSVTFEVGSGPKGPCAVKVAVVH' A
#
# COMPACT_ATOMS: atom_id res chain seq x y z
N MET A 1 8.68 -11.24 0.10
CA MET A 1 9.49 -10.48 -0.86
C MET A 1 8.89 -9.10 -0.91
N SER A 2 9.65 -8.08 -0.52
CA SER A 2 9.18 -6.70 -0.50
C SER A 2 9.13 -6.15 -1.92
N THR A 3 8.04 -5.48 -2.25
CA THR A 3 7.77 -4.79 -3.51
C THR A 3 7.66 -3.30 -3.23
N ASN A 4 8.01 -2.50 -4.22
CA ASN A 4 8.01 -1.04 -4.12
C ASN A 4 6.87 -0.47 -4.97
N GLY A 5 6.36 0.67 -4.56
CA GLY A 5 5.35 1.38 -5.32
C GLY A 5 5.07 2.75 -4.75
N THR A 6 4.13 3.43 -5.36
CA THR A 6 3.74 4.80 -5.00
C THR A 6 2.29 4.80 -4.55
N VAL A 7 2.01 5.49 -3.45
CA VAL A 7 0.65 5.62 -2.94
C VAL A 7 -0.13 6.51 -3.90
N LYS A 8 -1.10 5.92 -4.59
CA LYS A 8 -1.99 6.65 -5.50
C LYS A 8 -2.98 7.50 -4.72
N PHE A 9 -3.52 6.91 -3.66
CA PHE A 9 -4.48 7.55 -2.79
C PHE A 9 -4.57 6.81 -1.47
N PHE A 10 -4.57 7.54 -0.36
CA PHE A 10 -4.82 7.01 0.97
C PHE A 10 -5.91 7.82 1.66
N ASN A 11 -6.89 7.13 2.25
CA ASN A 11 -7.95 7.74 3.02
C ASN A 11 -7.85 7.31 4.48
N ALA A 12 -7.20 8.13 5.31
CA ALA A 12 -7.08 7.88 6.74
C ALA A 12 -8.45 7.75 7.43
N THR A 13 -9.44 8.56 7.02
CA THR A 13 -10.79 8.55 7.59
C THR A 13 -11.53 7.22 7.36
N LYS A 14 -11.37 6.63 6.16
CA LYS A 14 -11.97 5.33 5.83
C LYS A 14 -11.05 4.15 6.15
N GLY A 15 -9.77 4.39 6.42
CA GLY A 15 -8.79 3.37 6.75
C GLY A 15 -8.35 2.48 5.58
N PHE A 16 -8.35 2.99 4.35
CA PHE A 16 -7.88 2.21 3.19
C PHE A 16 -7.20 3.10 2.15
N GLY A 17 -6.43 2.46 1.27
CA GLY A 17 -5.82 3.14 0.14
C GLY A 17 -5.48 2.22 -1.02
N PHE A 18 -4.87 2.82 -2.03
CA PHE A 18 -4.34 2.14 -3.21
C PHE A 18 -2.89 2.52 -3.45
N ILE A 19 -2.07 1.52 -3.76
CA ILE A 19 -0.68 1.67 -4.16
C ILE A 19 -0.56 1.27 -5.61
N THR A 20 0.04 2.10 -6.43
CA THR A 20 0.40 1.76 -7.80
C THR A 20 1.80 1.15 -7.78
N THR A 21 1.93 -0.08 -8.27
CA THR A 21 3.22 -0.75 -8.42
C THR A 21 3.99 -0.19 -9.62
N GLU A 22 5.29 -0.46 -9.70
CA GLU A 22 6.11 -0.08 -10.86
C GLU A 22 5.64 -0.72 -12.19
N GLU A 23 4.94 -1.86 -12.12
CA GLU A 23 4.26 -2.48 -13.26
C GLU A 23 2.97 -1.76 -13.68
N GLY A 24 2.55 -0.72 -12.96
CA GLY A 24 1.31 0.03 -13.22
C GLY A 24 0.05 -0.68 -12.72
N LYS A 25 0.18 -1.68 -11.84
CA LYS A 25 -0.98 -2.36 -11.22
C LYS A 25 -1.38 -1.62 -9.95
N ASP A 26 -2.67 -1.42 -9.75
CA ASP A 26 -3.22 -0.86 -8.53
C ASP A 26 -3.48 -1.97 -7.51
N LEU A 27 -2.82 -1.91 -6.35
CA LEU A 27 -3.00 -2.81 -5.22
C LEU A 27 -3.76 -2.13 -4.10
N PHE A 28 -4.74 -2.83 -3.57
CA PHE A 28 -5.49 -2.40 -2.39
C PHE A 28 -4.70 -2.70 -1.12
N PHE A 29 -4.69 -1.75 -0.19
CA PHE A 29 -4.20 -1.95 1.17
C PHE A 29 -5.16 -1.37 2.21
N HIS A 30 -5.13 -1.95 3.41
CA HIS A 30 -5.89 -1.49 4.56
C HIS A 30 -4.96 -0.79 5.55
N ILE A 31 -5.47 0.18 6.33
CA ILE A 31 -4.69 0.90 7.35
C ILE A 31 -4.09 -0.04 8.40
N SER A 32 -4.73 -1.18 8.64
CA SER A 32 -4.22 -2.22 9.55
C SER A 32 -2.92 -2.87 9.07
N GLU A 33 -2.58 -2.76 7.79
CA GLU A 33 -1.34 -3.30 7.23
C GLU A 33 -0.20 -2.28 7.25
N ILE A 34 -0.46 -1.04 7.66
CA ILE A 34 0.54 0.03 7.69
C ILE A 34 1.39 -0.12 8.95
N ASN A 35 2.69 -0.28 8.77
CA ASN A 35 3.67 -0.31 9.84
C ASN A 35 4.39 1.05 9.91
N GLY A 36 4.11 1.79 10.98
CA GLY A 36 4.75 3.08 11.27
C GLY A 36 3.87 4.26 10.87
N THR A 37 4.41 5.14 10.03
CA THR A 37 3.75 6.39 9.65
C THR A 37 2.73 6.17 8.54
N GLU A 38 1.61 6.89 8.62
CA GLU A 38 0.60 6.90 7.56
C GLU A 38 1.17 7.47 6.24
N PRO A 39 1.10 6.73 5.13
CA PRO A 39 1.55 7.21 3.83
C PRO A 39 0.63 8.31 3.30
N ARG A 40 1.20 9.24 2.53
CA ARG A 40 0.45 10.28 1.81
C ARG A 40 0.34 9.96 0.33
N ASP A 41 -0.59 10.64 -0.35
CA ASP A 41 -0.66 10.63 -1.81
C ASP A 41 0.69 11.06 -2.42
N GLY A 42 1.23 10.22 -3.30
CA GLY A 42 2.53 10.41 -3.94
C GLY A 42 3.73 9.86 -3.16
N ASP A 43 3.56 9.36 -1.93
CA ASP A 43 4.68 8.80 -1.18
C ASP A 43 5.13 7.45 -1.76
N SER A 44 6.45 7.23 -1.72
CA SER A 44 7.05 5.94 -2.01
C SER A 44 6.91 5.02 -0.81
N VAL A 45 6.39 3.83 -1.05
CA VAL A 45 6.16 2.82 -0.02
C VAL A 45 6.73 1.48 -0.45
N THR A 46 7.15 0.72 0.54
CA THR A 46 7.49 -0.69 0.41
C THR A 46 6.38 -1.51 1.05
N PHE A 47 5.98 -2.59 0.40
CA PHE A 47 4.90 -3.46 0.85
C PHE A 47 5.19 -4.89 0.37
N GLU A 48 4.53 -5.89 0.92
CA GLU A 48 4.56 -7.25 0.38
C GLU A 48 3.24 -7.53 -0.34
N VAL A 49 3.29 -8.23 -1.47
CA VAL A 49 2.07 -8.68 -2.15
C VAL A 49 1.56 -9.94 -1.45
N GLY A 50 0.48 -9.78 -0.69
CA GLY A 50 -0.29 -10.86 -0.09
C GLY A 50 -1.42 -11.35 -0.99
N SER A 51 -1.98 -12.51 -0.68
CA SER A 51 -3.21 -13.02 -1.30
C SER A 51 -4.36 -12.92 -0.30
N GLY A 52 -5.27 -11.98 -0.54
CA GLY A 52 -6.48 -11.80 0.27
C GLY A 52 -7.69 -12.52 -0.32
N PRO A 53 -8.83 -12.57 0.41
CA PRO A 53 -10.06 -13.22 -0.05
C PRO A 53 -10.68 -12.57 -1.30
N LYS A 54 -10.24 -11.36 -1.68
CA LYS A 54 -10.69 -10.61 -2.87
C LYS A 54 -9.61 -10.46 -3.96
N GLY A 55 -8.48 -11.16 -3.84
CA GLY A 55 -7.35 -11.05 -4.76
C GLY A 55 -6.09 -10.48 -4.10
N PRO A 56 -5.09 -10.07 -4.90
CA PRO A 56 -3.82 -9.58 -4.38
C PRO A 56 -4.01 -8.28 -3.58
N CYS A 57 -3.42 -8.22 -2.40
CA CYS A 57 -3.46 -7.07 -1.50
C CYS A 57 -2.06 -6.72 -1.01
N ALA A 58 -1.80 -5.45 -0.74
CA ALA A 58 -0.56 -5.03 -0.14
C ALA A 58 -0.63 -5.20 1.39
N VAL A 59 0.34 -5.93 1.94
CA VAL A 59 0.51 -6.20 3.37
C VAL A 59 1.83 -5.62 3.86
N LYS A 60 1.95 -5.35 5.16
CA LYS A 60 3.14 -4.72 5.78
C LYS A 60 3.64 -3.48 5.02
N VAL A 61 2.75 -2.52 4.77
CA VAL A 61 3.07 -1.28 4.08
C VAL A 61 3.93 -0.40 4.97
N ALA A 62 5.08 0.05 4.49
CA ALA A 62 6.00 0.95 5.18
C ALA A 62 6.46 2.06 4.23
N VAL A 63 6.38 3.31 4.67
CA VAL A 63 6.87 4.48 3.92
C VAL A 63 8.40 4.43 3.86
N VAL A 64 8.94 4.56 2.65
CA VAL A 64 10.39 4.72 2.42
C VAL A 64 10.65 6.17 2.05
N HIS A 65 11.45 6.85 2.89
CA HIS A 65 11.97 8.19 2.64
C HIS A 65 13.37 8.13 2.03
#